data_AF-F2EJ70-F1
#
_entry.id   AF-F2EJ70-F1
#
_cell.length_a   1.000
_cell.length_b   1.000
_cell.length_c   1.000
_cell.angle_alpha   90.00
_cell.angle_beta   90.00
_cell.angle_gamma   90.00
#
_symmetry.space_group_name_H-M   'P 1'
#
loop_
_entity.id
_entity.type
_entity.pdbx_description
1 polymer ?
#
loop_
_entity_poly.entity_id
_entity_poly.type
_entity_poly.pdbx_seq_one_letter_code
_entity_poly.pdbx_strand_id
1 'polypeptide(L)'
;VFDVDTVSIDVFISSLLNELDLCALSWNNNANSNETITRQSSHSGPSGLEINCGESCNISKQAKLTEGPNYPAGRDLCYFAEIISLIELFGSYMSCEWTYKNVVVRLLKILESCTCEEYSAALLVLVSQLGRFFIDDVGHETESVVELRNKLAVLIGTSFTGSRSIPVQFSAIGALLSLFPLTFDKIVSSQTGPLSGPCVLQARQISEWFGQLNKENQSFARSFFS
;
A
#
# COMPACT_ATOMS: atom_id res chain seq x y z
N VAL A 1 14.17 25.91 -23.35
CA VAL A 1 14.58 24.70 -24.07
C VAL A 1 15.41 23.89 -23.09
N PHE A 2 14.79 22.91 -22.45
CA PHE A 2 15.52 21.95 -21.62
C PHE A 2 15.94 20.81 -22.54
N ASP A 3 17.22 20.81 -22.89
CA ASP A 3 17.89 19.71 -23.60
C ASP A 3 18.90 19.12 -22.61
N VAL A 4 18.40 18.14 -21.86
CA VAL A 4 19.14 17.24 -20.96
C VAL A 4 18.37 15.95 -21.09
N ASP A 5 19.01 14.89 -21.62
CA ASP A 5 18.46 13.54 -21.84
C ASP A 5 17.16 13.30 -21.07
N THR A 6 16.03 13.58 -21.72
CA THR A 6 14.73 13.55 -21.06
C THR A 6 14.38 12.10 -20.80
N VAL A 7 14.75 11.59 -19.63
CA VAL A 7 14.20 10.33 -19.11
C VAL A 7 12.68 10.52 -19.13
N SER A 8 11.99 9.76 -20.00
CA SER A 8 10.53 9.78 -20.04
C SER A 8 10.00 9.45 -18.65
N ILE A 9 8.97 10.16 -18.20
CA ILE A 9 8.32 9.91 -16.91
C ILE A 9 7.88 8.44 -16.81
N ASP A 10 7.46 7.83 -17.92
CA ASP A 10 7.11 6.42 -18.00
C ASP A 10 8.30 5.50 -17.63
N VAL A 11 9.51 5.84 -18.08
CA VAL A 11 10.75 5.09 -17.79
C VAL A 11 11.16 5.28 -16.33
N PHE A 12 11.03 6.50 -15.82
CA PHE A 12 11.32 6.79 -14.41
C PHE A 12 10.38 6.02 -13.49
N ILE A 13 9.07 6.10 -13.72
CA ILE A 13 8.05 5.41 -12.92
C ILE A 13 8.18 3.90 -13.05
N SER A 14 8.47 3.40 -14.25
CA SER A 14 8.73 1.97 -14.45
C SER A 14 9.94 1.50 -13.64
N SER A 15 11.00 2.31 -13.54
CA SER A 15 12.18 2.02 -12.72
C SER A 15 11.84 2.00 -11.23
N LEU A 16 11.08 2.97 -10.73
CA LEU A 16 10.63 3.00 -9.32
C LEU A 16 9.83 1.76 -8.96
N LEU A 17 8.88 1.37 -9.83
CA LEU A 17 8.07 0.17 -9.61
C LEU A 17 8.90 -1.13 -9.71
N ASN A 18 10.02 -1.13 -10.46
CA ASN A 18 10.93 -2.29 -10.50
C ASN A 18 11.69 -2.40 -9.17
N GLU A 19 12.18 -1.29 -8.62
CA GLU A 19 12.82 -1.29 -7.29
C GLU A 19 11.83 -1.69 -6.19
N LEU A 20 10.58 -1.27 -6.30
CA LEU A 20 9.52 -1.67 -5.37
C LEU A 20 9.28 -3.19 -5.39
N ASP A 21 9.26 -3.80 -6.58
CA ASP A 21 9.13 -5.25 -6.74
C ASP A 21 10.35 -6.00 -6.19
N LEU A 22 11.56 -5.47 -6.43
CA LEU A 22 12.80 -6.00 -5.86
C LEU A 22 12.83 -5.92 -4.33
N CYS A 23 12.32 -4.84 -3.74
CA CYS A 23 12.14 -4.72 -2.29
C CYS A 23 11.24 -5.83 -1.75
N ALA A 24 10.07 -6.04 -2.38
CA ALA A 24 9.13 -7.07 -1.97
C ALA A 24 9.73 -8.49 -2.08
N LEU A 25 10.41 -8.80 -3.19
CA LEU A 25 11.04 -10.10 -3.42
C LEU A 25 12.22 -10.38 -2.49
N SER A 26 13.10 -9.39 -2.29
CA SER A 26 14.28 -9.52 -1.43
C SER A 26 13.89 -9.88 0.01
N TRP A 27 12.80 -9.30 0.50
CA TRP A 27 12.36 -9.53 1.87
C TRP A 27 11.59 -10.83 2.05
N ASN A 28 10.77 -11.22 1.06
CA ASN A 28 10.13 -12.53 1.05
C ASN A 28 11.18 -13.66 1.20
N ASN A 29 12.35 -13.50 0.57
CA ASN A 29 13.45 -14.45 0.68
C ASN A 29 14.10 -14.44 2.06
N ASN A 30 14.32 -13.26 2.65
CA ASN A 30 14.89 -13.12 4.00
C ASN A 30 13.96 -13.66 5.10
N ALA A 31 12.63 -13.56 4.94
CA ALA A 31 11.67 -14.13 5.88
C ALA A 31 11.62 -15.68 5.81
N ASN A 32 11.94 -16.26 4.65
CA ASN A 32 11.96 -17.70 4.43
C ASN A 32 13.31 -18.34 4.78
N SER A 33 14.41 -17.60 4.70
CA SER A 33 15.67 -18.00 5.30
C SER A 33 15.60 -17.71 6.80
N ASN A 34 15.46 -18.74 7.63
CA ASN A 34 15.56 -18.61 9.09
C ASN A 34 16.97 -18.20 9.55
N GLU A 35 17.50 -17.06 9.09
CA GLU A 35 18.61 -16.39 9.74
C GLU A 35 18.02 -15.54 10.85
N THR A 36 18.10 -16.07 12.07
CA THR A 36 18.02 -15.29 13.30
C THR A 36 18.96 -14.09 13.16
N ILE A 37 18.40 -12.93 12.80
CA ILE A 37 19.10 -11.66 12.95
C ILE A 37 19.28 -11.49 14.45
N THR A 38 20.48 -11.82 14.92
CA THR A 38 20.97 -11.44 16.23
C THR A 38 20.89 -9.91 16.29
N ARG A 39 19.80 -9.39 16.84
CA ARG A 39 19.71 -8.01 17.30
C ARG A 39 20.87 -7.82 18.27
N GLN A 40 21.93 -7.14 17.84
CA GLN A 40 22.90 -6.58 18.77
C GLN A 40 22.18 -5.47 19.55
N SER A 41 21.50 -5.90 20.61
CA SER A 41 21.03 -5.07 21.70
C SER A 41 22.24 -4.63 22.50
N SER A 42 22.71 -3.42 22.23
CA SER A 42 23.41 -2.62 23.23
C SER A 42 22.64 -1.32 23.35
N HIS A 43 21.67 -1.27 24.26
CA HIS A 43 21.53 -0.25 25.31
C HIS A 43 20.19 -0.42 26.04
N SER A 44 20.27 -0.45 27.36
CA SER A 44 19.19 -0.69 28.31
C SER A 44 18.50 0.61 28.74
N GLY A 45 17.20 0.75 28.42
CA GLY A 45 16.16 1.56 29.09
C GLY A 45 16.01 3.04 28.68
N PRO A 46 14.90 3.72 29.06
CA PRO A 46 13.48 3.33 29.04
C PRO A 46 12.65 4.17 28.04
N SER A 47 11.49 3.62 27.64
CA SER A 47 10.32 4.27 27.00
C SER A 47 10.45 5.77 26.62
N GLY A 48 10.69 6.03 25.34
CA GLY A 48 10.54 7.33 24.71
C GLY A 48 10.60 7.15 23.20
N LEU A 49 9.55 7.55 22.50
CA LEU A 49 9.49 7.58 21.04
C LEU A 49 10.42 8.70 20.54
N GLU A 50 11.73 8.46 20.53
CA GLU A 50 12.69 9.37 19.91
C GLU A 50 12.68 9.15 18.40
N ILE A 51 11.81 9.89 17.72
CA ILE A 51 11.86 10.03 16.25
C ILE A 51 13.03 10.97 15.95
N ASN A 52 14.23 10.40 15.81
CA ASN A 52 15.38 11.15 15.35
C ASN A 52 15.27 11.28 13.82
N CYS A 53 14.54 12.30 13.36
CA CYS A 53 14.34 12.60 11.93
C CYS A 53 15.58 13.29 11.35
N GLY A 54 16.72 12.58 11.39
CA GLY A 54 18.02 13.02 10.90
C GLY A 54 18.61 12.07 9.86
N GLU A 55 17.82 11.17 9.28
CA GLU A 55 18.29 10.25 8.26
C GLU A 55 18.46 10.96 6.92
N SER A 56 19.69 10.92 6.39
CA SER A 56 20.04 11.41 5.06
C SER A 56 19.24 10.64 4.00
N CYS A 57 18.57 11.35 3.09
CA CYS A 57 17.84 10.78 1.95
C CYS A 57 18.65 9.70 1.22
N ASN A 58 18.16 8.46 1.20
CA ASN A 58 18.88 7.31 0.64
C ASN A 58 18.92 7.35 -0.90
N ILE A 59 17.98 8.05 -1.54
CA ILE A 59 18.01 8.34 -2.99
C ILE A 59 19.35 9.00 -3.39
N SER A 60 19.83 9.95 -2.57
CA SER A 60 21.08 10.67 -2.85
C SER A 60 22.33 9.80 -2.71
N LYS A 61 22.29 8.74 -1.88
CA LYS A 61 23.40 7.80 -1.72
C LYS A 61 23.54 6.88 -2.93
N GLN A 62 22.44 6.46 -3.55
CA GLN A 62 22.49 5.61 -4.75
C GLN A 62 22.96 6.34 -6.00
N ALA A 63 22.68 7.64 -6.13
CA ALA A 63 23.21 8.45 -7.23
C ALA A 63 24.75 8.59 -7.22
N LYS A 64 25.42 8.21 -6.11
CA LYS A 64 26.86 8.35 -5.90
C LYS A 64 27.63 7.03 -5.80
N LEU A 65 27.05 5.91 -6.25
CA LEU A 65 27.72 4.59 -6.24
C LEU A 65 28.30 4.24 -7.61
N THR A 66 29.32 4.98 -8.01
CA THR A 66 30.48 4.39 -8.67
C THR A 66 31.60 4.37 -7.62
N GLU A 67 32.07 3.16 -7.29
CA GLU A 67 33.26 2.85 -6.47
C GLU A 67 33.12 2.92 -4.93
N GLY A 68 32.88 1.75 -4.31
CA GLY A 68 33.16 1.51 -2.89
C GLY A 68 32.78 0.08 -2.45
N PRO A 69 33.68 -0.69 -1.79
CA PRO A 69 33.42 -2.09 -1.47
C PRO A 69 32.73 -2.27 -0.09
N ASN A 70 31.78 -3.21 -0.05
CA ASN A 70 31.35 -3.99 1.12
C ASN A 70 30.58 -3.29 2.26
N TYR A 71 29.50 -2.59 1.93
CA TYR A 71 28.28 -2.66 2.75
C TYR A 71 27.20 -3.24 1.84
N PRO A 72 26.37 -4.23 2.28
CA PRO A 72 25.15 -4.49 1.55
C PRO A 72 24.38 -3.18 1.64
N ALA A 73 24.25 -2.47 0.52
CA ALA A 73 23.42 -1.28 0.43
C ALA A 73 21.98 -1.77 0.66
N GLY A 74 21.63 -1.91 1.93
CA GLY A 74 20.39 -2.52 2.36
C GLY A 74 19.27 -1.65 1.87
N ARG A 75 18.40 -2.21 1.02
CA ARG A 75 17.08 -1.66 0.77
C ARG A 75 16.32 -1.73 2.09
N ASP A 76 16.50 -0.70 2.92
CA ASP A 76 15.84 -0.56 4.21
C ASP A 76 14.42 -0.02 4.04
N LEU A 77 13.68 0.06 5.14
CA LEU A 77 12.31 0.58 5.16
C LEU A 77 12.24 2.04 4.69
N CYS A 78 13.30 2.82 4.90
CA CYS A 78 13.34 4.23 4.52
C CYS A 78 13.43 4.38 3.00
N TYR A 79 14.27 3.57 2.34
CA TYR A 79 14.33 3.53 0.87
C TYR A 79 12.99 3.12 0.25
N PHE A 80 12.31 2.13 0.85
CA PHE A 80 10.99 1.72 0.40
C PHE A 80 9.93 2.82 0.57
N ALA A 81 9.94 3.52 1.70
CA ALA A 81 9.04 4.64 1.96
C ALA A 81 9.29 5.82 0.99
N GLU A 82 10.56 6.10 0.65
CA GLU A 82 10.94 7.09 -0.36
C GLU A 82 10.35 6.73 -1.74
N ILE A 83 10.45 5.47 -2.18
CA ILE A 83 9.86 5.02 -3.45
C ILE A 83 8.34 5.17 -3.42
N ILE A 84 7.66 4.74 -2.35
CA ILE A 84 6.21 4.88 -2.21
C ILE A 84 5.81 6.36 -2.31
N SER A 85 6.51 7.24 -1.60
CA SER A 85 6.22 8.68 -1.58
C SER A 85 6.37 9.31 -2.98
N LEU A 86 7.39 8.89 -3.74
CA LEU A 86 7.55 9.34 -5.12
C LEU A 86 6.42 8.83 -6.02
N ILE A 87 6.04 7.55 -5.91
CA ILE A 87 4.94 6.99 -6.71
C ILE A 87 3.62 7.70 -6.37
N GLU A 88 3.35 7.97 -5.09
CA GLU A 88 2.18 8.74 -4.66
C GLU A 88 2.19 10.14 -5.27
N LEU A 89 3.32 10.84 -5.17
CA LEU A 89 3.49 12.19 -5.71
C LEU A 89 3.20 12.22 -7.22
N PHE A 90 3.85 11.37 -8.01
CA PHE A 90 3.61 11.32 -9.45
C PHE A 90 2.18 10.90 -9.79
N GLY A 91 1.64 9.92 -9.06
CA GLY A 91 0.26 9.47 -9.24
C GLY A 91 -0.77 10.58 -8.97
N SER A 92 -0.47 11.52 -8.07
CA SER A 92 -1.33 12.67 -7.76
C SER A 92 -1.32 13.77 -8.83
N TYR A 93 -0.25 13.86 -9.65
CA TYR A 93 -0.14 14.84 -10.73
C TYR A 93 -0.61 14.32 -12.09
N MET A 94 -0.73 13.00 -12.24
CA MET A 94 -1.10 12.36 -13.49
C MET A 94 -2.59 12.02 -13.54
N SER A 95 -3.17 12.01 -14.74
CA SER A 95 -4.58 11.67 -14.93
C SER A 95 -4.91 10.26 -14.39
N CYS A 96 -6.14 10.07 -13.91
CA CYS A 96 -6.63 8.76 -13.44
C CYS A 96 -6.28 7.60 -14.41
N GLU A 97 -6.55 7.76 -15.71
CA GLU A 97 -6.33 6.70 -16.70
C GLU A 97 -4.84 6.33 -16.84
N TRP A 98 -3.96 7.33 -16.93
CA TRP A 98 -2.52 7.10 -17.01
C TRP A 98 -1.99 6.43 -15.74
N THR A 99 -2.37 6.93 -14.56
CA THR A 99 -1.91 6.39 -13.28
C THR A 99 -2.41 4.97 -13.08
N TYR A 100 -3.67 4.69 -13.45
CA TYR A 100 -4.21 3.36 -13.35
C TYR A 100 -3.43 2.36 -14.23
N LYS A 101 -3.21 2.70 -15.50
CA LYS A 101 -2.52 1.84 -16.47
C LYS A 101 -1.04 1.60 -16.14
N ASN A 102 -0.32 2.65 -15.77
CA ASN A 102 1.14 2.59 -15.60
C ASN A 102 1.59 2.24 -14.19
N VAL A 103 0.79 2.57 -13.16
CA VAL A 103 1.16 2.41 -11.76
C VAL A 103 0.29 1.35 -11.09
N VAL A 104 -1.02 1.57 -11.00
CA VAL A 104 -1.90 0.76 -10.14
C VAL A 104 -1.93 -0.70 -10.57
N VAL A 105 -2.03 -0.99 -11.88
CA VAL A 105 -2.00 -2.37 -12.38
C VAL A 105 -0.73 -3.12 -11.96
N ARG A 106 0.41 -2.43 -11.89
CA ARG A 106 1.67 -3.03 -11.42
C ARG A 106 1.72 -3.18 -9.91
N LEU A 107 1.23 -2.20 -9.15
CA LEU A 107 1.14 -2.29 -7.68
C LEU A 107 0.28 -3.49 -7.25
N LEU A 108 -0.85 -3.73 -7.91
CA LEU A 108 -1.71 -4.87 -7.61
C LEU A 108 -1.00 -6.21 -7.87
N LYS A 109 -0.20 -6.31 -8.94
CA LYS A 109 0.62 -7.52 -9.21
C LYS A 109 1.70 -7.75 -8.15
N ILE A 110 2.35 -6.68 -7.67
CA ILE A 110 3.33 -6.77 -6.57
C ILE A 110 2.62 -7.22 -5.29
N LEU A 111 1.44 -6.68 -5.00
CA LEU A 111 0.63 -7.08 -3.85
C LEU A 111 0.23 -8.56 -3.88
N GLU A 112 -0.11 -9.09 -5.05
CA GLU A 112 -0.45 -10.52 -5.22
C GLU A 112 0.73 -11.45 -4.90
N SER A 113 1.97 -11.03 -5.15
CA SER A 113 3.18 -11.82 -4.89
C SER A 113 3.88 -11.49 -3.55
N CYS A 114 3.51 -10.40 -2.89
CA CYS A 114 4.13 -9.95 -1.64
C CYS A 114 3.68 -10.81 -0.44
N THR A 115 4.61 -11.48 0.22
CA THR A 115 4.31 -12.23 1.46
C THR A 115 4.61 -11.39 2.71
N CYS A 116 5.48 -10.39 2.62
CA CYS A 116 5.76 -9.46 3.71
C CYS A 116 4.55 -8.58 4.05
N GLU A 117 4.14 -8.62 5.33
CA GLU A 117 2.92 -7.96 5.80
C GLU A 117 3.06 -6.44 5.87
N GLU A 118 4.17 -5.93 6.38
CA GLU A 118 4.42 -4.50 6.52
C GLU A 118 4.42 -3.79 5.16
N TYR A 119 5.05 -4.42 4.16
CA TYR A 119 5.12 -3.92 2.80
C TYR A 119 3.77 -4.03 2.11
N SER A 120 3.06 -5.16 2.28
CA SER A 120 1.70 -5.32 1.77
C SER A 120 0.78 -4.23 2.32
N ALA A 121 0.84 -3.94 3.62
CA ALA A 121 0.07 -2.88 4.26
C ALA A 121 0.40 -1.51 3.66
N ALA A 122 1.68 -1.16 3.52
CA ALA A 122 2.11 0.10 2.94
C ALA A 122 1.71 0.26 1.45
N LEU A 123 1.83 -0.81 0.66
CA LEU A 123 1.37 -0.82 -0.74
C LEU A 123 -0.16 -0.65 -0.83
N LEU A 124 -0.93 -1.27 0.06
CA LEU A 124 -2.38 -1.06 0.14
C LEU A 124 -2.72 0.38 0.54
N VAL A 125 -1.97 0.98 1.46
CA VAL A 125 -2.11 2.41 1.78
C VAL A 125 -1.83 3.28 0.56
N LEU A 126 -0.77 3.01 -0.21
CA LEU A 126 -0.48 3.72 -1.45
C LEU A 126 -1.64 3.59 -2.46
N VAL A 127 -2.14 2.37 -2.68
CA VAL A 127 -3.31 2.14 -3.55
C VAL A 127 -4.54 2.89 -3.03
N SER A 128 -4.74 2.94 -1.72
CA SER A 128 -5.82 3.71 -1.11
C SER A 128 -5.71 5.20 -1.44
N GLN A 129 -4.51 5.79 -1.38
CA GLN A 129 -4.30 7.22 -1.68
C GLN A 129 -4.50 7.52 -3.16
N LEU A 130 -3.93 6.70 -4.04
CA LEU A 130 -4.16 6.82 -5.49
C LEU A 130 -5.66 6.69 -5.83
N GLY A 131 -6.36 5.78 -5.15
CA GLY A 131 -7.80 5.61 -5.26
C GLY A 131 -8.57 6.88 -4.91
N ARG A 132 -8.19 7.58 -3.83
CA ARG A 132 -8.82 8.87 -3.45
C ARG A 132 -8.61 9.92 -4.52
N PHE A 133 -7.40 10.05 -5.06
CA PHE A 133 -7.14 10.98 -6.17
C PHE A 133 -8.01 10.66 -7.39
N PHE A 134 -8.27 9.39 -7.68
CA PHE A 134 -9.16 9.03 -8.78
C PHE A 134 -10.61 9.45 -8.50
N ILE A 135 -11.09 9.25 -7.27
CA ILE A 135 -12.45 9.71 -6.90
C ILE A 135 -12.55 11.23 -7.02
N ASP A 136 -11.54 11.96 -6.54
CA ASP A 136 -11.53 13.42 -6.57
C ASP A 136 -11.44 13.97 -8.01
N ASP A 137 -10.77 13.26 -8.93
CA ASP A 137 -10.60 13.63 -10.34
C ASP A 137 -11.82 13.25 -11.21
N VAL A 138 -12.26 11.98 -11.14
CA VAL A 138 -13.22 11.39 -12.09
C VAL A 138 -14.45 10.73 -11.46
N GLY A 139 -14.58 10.74 -10.14
CA GLY A 139 -15.73 10.15 -9.42
C GLY A 139 -15.78 8.61 -9.41
N HIS A 140 -16.84 8.05 -8.82
CA HIS A 140 -16.93 6.63 -8.45
C HIS A 140 -17.24 5.64 -9.59
N GLU A 141 -17.75 6.13 -10.72
CA GLU A 141 -18.33 5.29 -11.79
C GLU A 141 -17.45 5.21 -13.05
N THR A 142 -16.32 5.90 -13.07
CA THR A 142 -15.35 5.78 -14.16
C THR A 142 -14.76 4.37 -14.21
N GLU A 143 -14.54 3.83 -15.41
CA GLU A 143 -14.11 2.45 -15.64
C GLU A 143 -12.89 2.05 -14.79
N SER A 144 -11.86 2.90 -14.74
CA SER A 144 -10.64 2.64 -13.95
C SER A 144 -10.90 2.53 -12.45
N VAL A 145 -11.83 3.32 -11.91
CA VAL A 145 -12.23 3.27 -10.49
C VAL A 145 -13.01 1.99 -10.20
N VAL A 146 -13.96 1.66 -11.08
CA VAL A 146 -14.76 0.43 -10.97
C VAL A 146 -13.85 -0.80 -11.04
N GLU A 147 -12.91 -0.83 -11.97
CA GLU A 147 -11.99 -1.96 -12.15
C GLU A 147 -11.04 -2.09 -10.95
N LEU A 148 -10.49 -0.98 -10.43
CA LEU A 148 -9.68 -0.99 -9.21
C LEU A 148 -10.46 -1.54 -8.01
N ARG A 149 -11.69 -1.07 -7.81
CA ARG A 149 -12.58 -1.53 -6.73
C ARG A 149 -12.85 -3.04 -6.85
N ASN A 150 -13.09 -3.54 -8.05
CA ASN A 150 -13.32 -4.96 -8.30
C ASN A 150 -12.07 -5.80 -8.04
N LYS A 151 -10.89 -5.34 -8.49
CA LYS A 151 -9.62 -6.05 -8.25
C LYS A 151 -9.27 -6.12 -6.76
N LEU A 152 -9.45 -5.02 -6.03
CA LEU A 152 -9.25 -5.01 -4.57
C LEU A 152 -10.22 -5.96 -3.87
N ALA A 153 -11.50 -5.98 -4.27
CA ALA A 153 -12.49 -6.90 -3.70
C ALA A 153 -12.13 -8.38 -3.94
N VAL A 154 -11.58 -8.71 -5.11
CA VAL A 154 -11.07 -10.06 -5.42
C VAL A 154 -9.84 -10.38 -4.57
N LEU A 155 -8.88 -9.45 -4.48
CA LEU A 155 -7.67 -9.59 -3.68
C LEU A 155 -8.01 -9.84 -2.20
N ILE A 156 -9.03 -9.14 -1.67
CA ILE A 156 -9.49 -9.27 -0.29
C ILE A 156 -10.27 -10.58 -0.06
N GLY A 157 -11.19 -10.91 -0.97
CA GLY A 157 -12.13 -12.01 -0.80
C GLY A 157 -11.54 -13.42 -0.95
N THR A 158 -10.36 -13.57 -1.54
CA THR A 158 -9.81 -14.89 -1.93
C THR A 158 -8.99 -15.60 -0.85
N SER A 159 -8.48 -14.89 0.16
CA SER A 159 -7.67 -15.49 1.24
C SER A 159 -7.14 -14.45 2.26
N PHE A 160 -7.43 -13.16 2.06
CA PHE A 160 -6.69 -12.07 2.69
C PHE A 160 -7.06 -11.84 4.16
N THR A 161 -8.33 -12.00 4.54
CA THR A 161 -8.80 -11.67 5.89
C THR A 161 -8.61 -12.78 6.93
N GLY A 162 -8.47 -14.04 6.50
CA GLY A 162 -8.28 -15.17 7.41
C GLY A 162 -6.80 -15.50 7.71
N SER A 163 -5.89 -15.12 6.81
CA SER A 163 -4.48 -15.57 6.84
C SER A 163 -3.46 -14.45 7.10
N ARG A 164 -3.86 -13.19 7.01
CA ARG A 164 -2.98 -12.02 7.19
C ARG A 164 -3.19 -11.34 8.55
N SER A 165 -2.12 -10.80 9.09
CA SER A 165 -2.02 -9.43 9.61
C SER A 165 -3.29 -8.63 9.87
N ILE A 166 -3.71 -8.33 11.12
CA ILE A 166 -4.73 -7.29 11.36
C ILE A 166 -4.38 -5.95 10.68
N PRO A 167 -3.14 -5.40 10.76
CA PRO A 167 -2.76 -4.20 10.01
C PRO A 167 -2.94 -4.30 8.50
N VAL A 168 -2.61 -5.47 7.92
CA VAL A 168 -2.77 -5.74 6.49
C VAL A 168 -4.25 -5.76 6.10
N GLN A 169 -5.09 -6.41 6.93
CA GLN A 169 -6.54 -6.41 6.74
C GLN A 169 -7.13 -5.00 6.79
N PHE A 170 -6.73 -4.19 7.77
CA PHE A 170 -7.17 -2.80 7.88
C PHE A 170 -6.74 -1.97 6.67
N SER A 171 -5.50 -2.11 6.21
CA SER A 171 -5.00 -1.39 5.05
C SER A 171 -5.76 -1.77 3.78
N ALA A 172 -6.08 -3.05 3.62
CA ALA A 172 -6.87 -3.56 2.50
C ALA A 172 -8.31 -3.03 2.52
N ILE A 173 -8.97 -3.12 3.67
CA ILE A 173 -10.33 -2.59 3.83
C ILE A 173 -10.34 -1.07 3.63
N GLY A 174 -9.34 -0.35 4.12
CA GLY A 174 -9.17 1.08 3.88
C GLY A 174 -9.02 1.42 2.40
N ALA A 175 -8.20 0.65 1.67
CA ALA A 175 -8.03 0.81 0.23
C ALA A 175 -9.31 0.54 -0.56
N LEU A 176 -10.10 -0.46 -0.14
CA LEU A 176 -11.39 -0.73 -0.77
C LEU A 176 -12.42 0.37 -0.44
N LEU A 177 -12.48 0.79 0.83
CA LEU A 177 -13.38 1.84 1.30
C LEU A 177 -13.10 3.20 0.65
N SER A 178 -11.85 3.51 0.33
CA SER A 178 -11.51 4.80 -0.30
C SER A 178 -12.14 4.97 -1.69
N LEU A 179 -12.63 3.90 -2.30
CA LEU A 179 -13.29 3.89 -3.61
C LEU A 179 -14.81 3.85 -3.52
N PHE A 180 -15.36 3.82 -2.31
CA PHE A 180 -16.81 3.68 -2.09
C PHE A 180 -17.51 5.02 -1.97
N PRO A 181 -18.73 5.14 -2.51
CA PRO A 181 -19.59 6.30 -2.26
C PRO A 181 -20.27 6.26 -0.88
N LEU A 182 -20.12 5.16 -0.14
CA LEU A 182 -20.72 4.94 1.18
C LEU A 182 -19.65 4.95 2.27
N THR A 183 -19.98 5.53 3.42
CA THR A 183 -19.12 5.50 4.60
C THR A 183 -19.10 4.12 5.23
N PHE A 184 -18.03 3.82 5.99
CA PHE A 184 -17.89 2.56 6.72
C PHE A 184 -19.09 2.28 7.63
N ASP A 185 -19.52 3.28 8.41
CA ASP A 185 -20.67 3.14 9.32
C ASP A 185 -21.95 2.75 8.60
N LYS A 186 -22.20 3.33 7.42
CA LYS A 186 -23.36 2.95 6.60
C LYS A 186 -23.25 1.50 6.16
N ILE A 187 -22.07 1.04 5.75
CA ILE A 187 -21.84 -0.34 5.31
C ILE A 187 -22.10 -1.31 6.46
N VAL A 188 -21.45 -1.13 7.61
CA VAL A 188 -21.56 -2.08 8.74
C VAL A 188 -22.91 -2.01 9.46
N SER A 189 -23.60 -0.87 9.43
CA SER A 189 -24.96 -0.75 9.98
C SER A 189 -26.02 -1.38 9.08
N SER A 190 -25.74 -1.52 7.78
CA SER A 190 -26.67 -2.06 6.78
C SER A 190 -26.83 -3.59 6.84
N GLN A 191 -26.32 -4.27 7.86
CA GLN A 191 -26.58 -5.70 8.07
C GLN A 191 -28.09 -6.04 8.21
N THR A 192 -28.97 -5.03 8.31
CA THR A 192 -30.42 -5.18 8.51
C THR A 192 -31.29 -4.63 7.35
N GLY A 193 -30.72 -4.05 6.29
CA GLY A 193 -31.47 -3.48 5.16
C GLY A 193 -30.89 -3.85 3.79
N PRO A 194 -31.68 -3.85 2.71
CA PRO A 194 -31.18 -4.19 1.39
C PRO A 194 -30.22 -3.11 0.87
N LEU A 195 -28.93 -3.40 0.88
CA LEU A 195 -27.96 -2.67 0.06
C LEU A 195 -28.34 -2.89 -1.40
N SER A 196 -28.51 -1.80 -2.16
CA SER A 196 -28.82 -1.83 -3.59
C SER A 196 -27.83 -0.93 -4.32
N GLY A 197 -27.33 -1.38 -5.48
CA GLY A 197 -26.36 -0.63 -6.29
C GLY A 197 -25.12 -1.43 -6.72
N PRO A 198 -24.18 -0.79 -7.43
CA PRO A 198 -23.02 -1.45 -8.04
C PRO A 198 -21.97 -1.96 -7.03
N CYS A 199 -22.04 -1.53 -5.77
CA CYS A 199 -21.05 -1.87 -4.72
C CYS A 199 -21.55 -2.88 -3.68
N VAL A 200 -22.71 -3.53 -3.90
CA VAL A 200 -23.37 -4.36 -2.88
C VAL A 200 -22.53 -5.56 -2.44
N LEU A 201 -21.88 -6.23 -3.40
CA LEU A 201 -21.05 -7.41 -3.10
C LEU A 201 -19.85 -7.03 -2.23
N GLN A 202 -19.19 -5.93 -2.59
CA GLN A 202 -18.01 -5.44 -1.89
C GLN A 202 -18.39 -4.87 -0.50
N ALA A 203 -19.52 -4.17 -0.39
CA ALA A 203 -20.06 -3.71 0.90
C ALA A 203 -20.38 -4.88 1.84
N ARG A 204 -20.91 -5.97 1.30
CA ARG A 204 -21.16 -7.20 2.05
C ARG A 204 -19.86 -7.83 2.56
N GLN A 205 -18.82 -7.89 1.73
CA GLN A 205 -17.49 -8.38 2.15
C GLN A 205 -16.92 -7.59 3.33
N ILE A 206 -17.01 -6.26 3.30
CA ILE A 206 -16.56 -5.40 4.41
C ILE A 206 -17.37 -5.68 5.68
N SER A 207 -18.69 -5.84 5.54
CA SER A 207 -19.58 -6.13 6.67
C SER A 207 -19.30 -7.51 7.29
N GLU A 208 -19.04 -8.51 6.47
CA GLU A 208 -18.67 -9.87 6.90
C GLU A 208 -17.30 -9.87 7.59
N TRP A 209 -16.30 -9.19 7.00
CA TRP A 209 -15.00 -8.99 7.64
C TRP A 209 -15.13 -8.34 9.02
N PHE A 210 -15.89 -7.24 9.12
CA PHE A 210 -16.12 -6.56 10.40
C PHE A 210 -16.77 -7.48 11.45
N GLY A 211 -17.70 -8.33 11.02
CA GLY A 211 -18.35 -9.32 11.88
C GLY A 211 -17.41 -10.40 12.42
N GLN A 212 -16.32 -10.71 11.72
CA GLN A 212 -15.32 -11.71 12.10
C GLN A 212 -14.28 -11.18 13.12
N LEU A 213 -14.16 -9.85 13.26
CA LEU A 213 -13.24 -9.23 14.21
C LEU A 213 -13.69 -9.45 15.67
N ASN A 214 -12.70 -9.49 16.58
CA ASN A 214 -12.99 -9.45 18.03
C ASN A 214 -13.53 -8.06 18.44
N LYS A 215 -14.05 -7.93 19.67
CA LYS A 215 -14.68 -6.69 20.14
C LYS A 215 -13.74 -5.49 20.18
N GLU A 216 -12.47 -5.71 20.49
CA GLU A 216 -11.45 -4.66 20.51
C GLU A 216 -11.19 -4.12 19.10
N ASN A 217 -10.93 -5.01 18.14
CA ASN A 217 -10.70 -4.65 16.75
C ASN A 217 -11.95 -4.08 16.08
N GLN A 218 -13.16 -4.51 16.47
CA GLN A 218 -14.41 -3.87 16.02
C GLN A 218 -14.51 -2.43 16.52
N SER A 219 -14.18 -2.18 17.79
CA SER A 219 -14.18 -0.83 18.36
C SER A 219 -13.14 0.05 17.66
N PHE A 220 -11.94 -0.49 17.44
CA PHE A 220 -10.87 0.21 16.73
C PHE A 220 -11.24 0.50 15.27
N ALA A 221 -11.79 -0.47 14.53
CA ALA A 221 -12.22 -0.28 13.14
C ALA A 221 -13.26 0.84 12.98
N ARG A 222 -14.24 0.91 13.89
CA ARG A 222 -15.19 2.05 13.88
C ARG A 222 -14.47 3.36 14.10
N SER A 223 -13.64 3.47 15.15
CA SER A 223 -12.89 4.71 15.39
C SER A 223 -11.93 5.10 14.27
N PHE A 224 -11.42 4.12 13.51
CA PHE A 224 -10.41 4.35 12.47
C PHE A 224 -11.04 4.70 11.12
N PHE A 225 -12.22 4.17 10.79
CA PHE A 225 -12.88 4.38 9.49
C PHE A 225 -14.11 5.30 9.52
N SER A 226 -14.62 5.66 10.71
CA SER A 226 -15.64 6.71 10.89
C SER A 226 -15.06 8.11 10.72
#